data_AF-F7NN78-F1
#
_entry.id   AF-F7NN78-F1
#
_cell.length_a   1.000
_cell.length_b   1.000
_cell.length_c   1.000
_cell.angle_alpha   90.00
_cell.angle_beta   90.00
_cell.angle_gamma   90.00
#
_symmetry.space_group_name_H-M   'P 1'
#
loop_
_entity.id
_entity.type
_entity.pdbx_description
1 polymer ?
#
loop_
_entity_poly.entity_id
_entity_poly.type
_entity_poly.pdbx_seq_one_letter_code
_entity_poly.pdbx_strand_id
1 'polypeptide(L)'
;ADKLIPTKTIPRGFSNVEQFDQCAVELKQALSKSGLDVTSIQVRGSSATGVSSKGGGFRFDGSNPSDIDFAIEFNQKLPGISTSKNIDGFIHPNKLFNNFPELQAWADKWSTTLGRKVTPGGFQPGKLPSDPANVIVK
;
A
#
# COMPACT_ATOMS: atom_id res chain seq x y z
N ALA A 1 -30.59 -2.53 -18.72
CA ALA A 1 -29.38 -1.69 -18.60
C ALA A 1 -28.53 -2.30 -17.51
N ASP A 2 -27.59 -3.17 -17.90
CA ASP A 2 -26.62 -3.72 -16.97
C ASP A 2 -25.85 -2.57 -16.34
N LYS A 3 -26.02 -2.40 -15.02
CA LYS A 3 -25.15 -1.55 -14.24
C LYS A 3 -23.76 -2.15 -14.40
N LEU A 4 -22.89 -1.47 -15.15
CA LEU A 4 -21.46 -1.76 -15.20
C LEU A 4 -20.97 -1.83 -13.75
N ILE A 5 -20.83 -3.05 -13.24
CA ILE A 5 -20.11 -3.32 -12.00
C ILE A 5 -18.72 -2.73 -12.27
N PRO A 6 -18.20 -1.80 -11.46
CA PRO A 6 -16.85 -1.31 -11.66
C PRO A 6 -15.93 -2.53 -11.71
N THR A 7 -15.32 -2.78 -12.87
CA THR A 7 -14.31 -3.82 -13.02
C THR A 7 -13.34 -3.61 -11.88
N LYS A 8 -13.17 -4.62 -11.02
CA LYS A 8 -12.30 -4.55 -9.84
C LYS A 8 -10.95 -3.99 -10.29
N THR A 9 -10.69 -2.71 -10.02
CA THR A 9 -9.51 -2.03 -10.56
C THR A 9 -8.29 -2.67 -9.93
N ILE A 10 -7.59 -3.51 -10.68
CA ILE A 10 -6.30 -4.03 -10.23
C ILE A 10 -5.30 -2.87 -10.27
N PRO A 11 -4.54 -2.63 -9.19
CA PRO A 11 -3.46 -1.66 -9.26
C PRO A 11 -2.42 -2.11 -10.31
N ARG A 12 -1.81 -1.15 -11.01
CA ARG A 12 -0.75 -1.46 -11.97
C ARG A 12 0.43 -2.11 -11.25
N GLY A 13 1.04 -3.08 -11.92
CA GLY A 13 2.12 -3.90 -11.37
C GLY A 13 1.66 -5.26 -10.86
N PHE A 14 0.35 -5.46 -10.65
CA PHE A 14 -0.23 -6.79 -10.49
C PHE A 14 -0.66 -7.35 -11.86
N SER A 15 -0.47 -8.66 -12.05
CA SER A 15 -0.83 -9.35 -13.29
C SER A 15 -2.33 -9.62 -13.39
N ASN A 16 -3.00 -9.87 -12.27
CA ASN A 16 -4.43 -10.18 -12.20
C ASN A 16 -5.02 -9.88 -10.80
N VAL A 17 -6.33 -10.07 -10.67
CA VAL A 17 -7.08 -9.84 -9.43
C VAL A 17 -6.64 -10.81 -8.34
N GLU A 18 -6.40 -12.07 -8.68
CA GLU A 18 -6.05 -13.13 -7.74
C GLU A 18 -4.72 -12.85 -7.05
N GLN A 19 -3.73 -12.34 -7.80
CA GLN A 19 -2.44 -11.94 -7.27
C GLN A 19 -2.58 -10.74 -6.33
N PHE A 20 -3.41 -9.75 -6.68
CA PHE A 20 -3.67 -8.61 -5.81
C PHE A 20 -4.42 -9.01 -4.54
N ASP A 21 -5.43 -9.86 -4.65
CA ASP A 21 -6.20 -10.37 -3.51
C ASP A 21 -5.30 -11.19 -2.57
N GLN A 22 -4.43 -12.04 -3.12
CA GLN A 22 -3.46 -12.80 -2.32
C GLN A 22 -2.49 -11.85 -1.60
N CYS A 23 -2.01 -10.81 -2.28
CA CYS A 23 -1.15 -9.78 -1.68
C CYS A 23 -1.83 -9.06 -0.52
N ALA A 24 -3.10 -8.69 -0.72
CA ALA A 24 -3.94 -8.06 0.30
C ALA A 24 -4.22 -8.97 1.50
N VAL A 25 -4.55 -10.24 1.27
CA VAL A 25 -4.80 -11.22 2.34
C VAL A 25 -3.55 -11.39 3.19
N GLU A 26 -2.39 -11.55 2.56
CA GLU A 26 -1.13 -11.70 3.28
C GLU A 26 -0.72 -10.43 4.03
N LEU A 27 -1.02 -9.25 3.49
CA LEU A 27 -0.82 -7.98 4.21
C LEU A 27 -1.66 -7.92 5.48
N LYS A 28 -2.94 -8.27 5.39
CA LYS A 28 -3.85 -8.32 6.56
C LYS A 28 -3.36 -9.33 7.60
N GLN A 29 -2.84 -10.47 7.15
CA GLN A 29 -2.24 -11.45 8.06
C GLN A 29 -0.98 -10.91 8.74
N ALA A 30 -0.08 -10.24 8.02
CA ALA A 30 1.11 -9.62 8.60
C ALA A 30 0.76 -8.52 9.60
N LEU A 31 -0.26 -7.70 9.30
CA LEU A 31 -0.80 -6.69 10.23
C LEU A 31 -1.36 -7.34 11.50
N SER A 32 -2.20 -8.37 11.35
CA SER A 32 -2.81 -9.08 12.48
C SER A 32 -1.75 -9.75 13.37
N LYS A 33 -0.75 -10.43 12.78
CA LYS A 33 0.38 -11.01 13.52
C LYS A 33 1.21 -9.97 14.26
N SER A 34 1.28 -8.75 13.73
CA SER A 34 1.96 -7.61 14.35
C SER A 34 1.13 -6.93 15.45
N GLY A 35 -0.08 -7.42 15.73
CA GLY A 35 -1.02 -6.80 16.66
C GLY A 35 -1.54 -5.44 16.18
N LEU A 36 -1.54 -5.22 14.87
CA LEU A 36 -1.93 -3.95 14.25
C LEU A 36 -3.37 -4.04 13.72
N ASP A 37 -4.25 -3.31 14.38
CA ASP A 37 -5.59 -3.08 13.88
C ASP A 37 -5.61 -1.88 12.93
N VAL A 38 -6.38 -2.02 11.86
CA VAL A 38 -6.43 -1.05 10.78
C VAL A 38 -7.86 -0.67 10.45
N THR A 39 -8.07 0.60 10.13
CA THR A 39 -9.36 1.14 9.68
C THR A 39 -9.52 0.94 8.18
N SER A 40 -8.45 1.15 7.42
CA SER A 40 -8.49 1.04 5.96
C SER A 40 -7.12 0.73 5.37
N ILE A 41 -7.10 0.07 4.21
CA ILE A 41 -5.90 -0.19 3.41
C ILE A 41 -6.19 0.21 1.96
N GLN A 42 -5.28 0.92 1.33
CA GLN A 42 -5.44 1.41 -0.04
C GLN A 42 -4.12 1.31 -0.81
N VAL A 43 -4.15 1.03 -2.11
CA VAL A 43 -3.01 1.25 -3.00
C VAL A 43 -3.09 2.65 -3.59
N ARG A 44 -1.97 3.38 -3.56
CA ARG A 44 -1.89 4.79 -3.95
C ARG A 44 -0.85 5.03 -5.04
N GLY A 45 -0.78 6.29 -5.46
CA GLY A 45 0.26 6.78 -6.37
C GLY A 45 0.13 6.21 -7.78
N SER A 46 1.26 6.12 -8.48
CA SER A 46 1.24 5.76 -9.90
C SER A 46 0.72 4.34 -10.18
N SER A 47 0.75 3.44 -9.20
CA SER A 47 0.13 2.11 -9.31
C SER A 47 -1.39 2.23 -9.44
N ALA A 48 -2.01 3.11 -8.65
CA ALA A 48 -3.45 3.38 -8.69
C ALA A 48 -3.84 4.29 -9.87
N THR A 49 -3.16 5.43 -10.03
CA THR A 49 -3.57 6.48 -10.99
C THR A 49 -2.97 6.32 -12.38
N GLY A 50 -1.83 5.62 -12.51
CA GLY A 50 -1.04 5.54 -13.74
C GLY A 50 -0.09 6.70 -13.95
N VAL A 51 -0.11 7.71 -13.08
CA VAL A 51 0.69 8.94 -13.19
C VAL A 51 1.54 9.14 -11.95
N SER A 52 2.81 9.45 -12.15
CA SER A 52 3.76 9.79 -11.09
C SER A 52 3.63 11.26 -10.69
N SER A 53 3.73 11.57 -9.40
CA SER A 53 3.78 12.95 -8.90
C SER A 53 5.02 13.73 -9.36
N LYS A 54 6.06 13.02 -9.82
CA LYS A 54 7.28 13.60 -10.41
C LYS A 54 7.17 13.82 -11.93
N GLY A 55 5.99 13.63 -12.51
CA GLY A 55 5.79 13.55 -13.95
C GLY A 55 6.08 12.15 -14.51
N GLY A 56 5.48 11.86 -15.67
CA GLY A 56 5.59 10.57 -16.37
C GLY A 56 4.58 9.51 -15.93
N GLY A 57 4.51 8.43 -16.71
CA GLY A 57 3.60 7.31 -16.48
C GLY A 57 4.17 6.21 -15.58
N PHE A 58 3.30 5.28 -15.17
CA PHE A 58 3.71 4.05 -14.49
C PHE A 58 4.66 3.23 -15.37
N ARG A 59 5.80 2.84 -14.81
CA ARG A 59 6.80 2.03 -15.52
C ARG A 59 6.64 0.56 -15.14
N PHE A 60 6.31 -0.27 -16.13
CA PHE A 60 6.18 -1.70 -15.93
C PHE A 60 7.54 -2.40 -15.84
N ASP A 61 8.51 -1.97 -16.64
CA ASP A 61 9.83 -2.58 -16.79
C ASP A 61 10.96 -1.53 -16.83
N GLY A 62 12.21 -2.00 -16.95
CA GLY A 62 13.43 -1.18 -17.01
C GLY A 62 14.24 -1.16 -15.71
N SER A 63 15.28 -0.33 -15.66
CA SER A 63 16.19 -0.24 -14.50
C SER A 63 15.54 0.37 -13.25
N ASN A 64 14.38 1.01 -13.39
CA ASN A 64 13.65 1.67 -12.32
C ASN A 64 12.13 1.49 -12.48
N PRO A 65 11.60 0.25 -12.32
CA PRO A 65 10.16 0.00 -12.37
C PRO A 65 9.45 0.82 -11.29
N SER A 66 8.20 1.21 -11.54
CA SER A 66 7.42 1.97 -10.56
C SER A 66 7.12 1.11 -9.33
N ASP A 67 7.32 1.69 -8.15
CA ASP A 67 6.96 1.13 -6.85
C ASP A 67 5.43 0.97 -6.70
N ILE A 68 5.02 0.07 -5.81
CA ILE A 68 3.64 -0.08 -5.36
C ILE A 68 3.56 0.36 -3.89
N ASP A 69 2.87 1.48 -3.66
CA ASP A 69 2.69 2.05 -2.35
C ASP A 69 1.33 1.67 -1.76
N PHE A 70 1.37 0.92 -0.66
CA PHE A 70 0.22 0.69 0.20
C PHE A 70 0.16 1.77 1.26
N ALA A 71 -1.04 2.28 1.51
CA ALA A 71 -1.35 3.20 2.58
C ALA A 71 -2.32 2.55 3.55
N ILE A 72 -1.89 2.47 4.81
CA ILE A 72 -2.58 1.75 5.88
C ILE A 72 -2.97 2.77 6.94
N GLU A 73 -4.26 2.91 7.19
CA GLU A 73 -4.75 3.69 8.31
C GLU A 73 -4.90 2.81 9.53
N PHE A 74 -4.20 3.14 10.62
CA PHE A 74 -4.34 2.43 11.88
C PHE A 74 -5.58 2.90 12.64
N ASN A 75 -6.17 2.02 13.45
CA ASN A 75 -7.28 2.38 14.33
C ASN A 75 -6.83 3.22 15.54
N GLN A 76 -5.54 3.16 15.89
CA GLN A 76 -4.94 3.85 17.02
C GLN A 76 -3.55 4.40 16.69
N LYS A 77 -3.04 5.29 17.55
CA LYS A 77 -1.65 5.74 17.46
C LYS A 77 -0.72 4.60 17.86
N LEU A 78 0.32 4.36 17.07
CA LEU A 78 1.35 3.39 17.40
C LEU A 78 2.34 4.01 18.42
N PRO A 79 2.41 3.50 19.66
CA PRO A 79 3.27 4.07 20.69
C PRO A 79 4.75 3.95 20.31
N GLY A 80 5.54 4.98 20.59
CA GLY A 80 6.98 4.99 20.30
C GLY A 80 7.36 5.20 18.83
N ILE A 81 6.39 5.26 17.91
CA ILE A 81 6.66 5.46 16.47
C ILE A 81 6.32 6.89 16.07
N SER A 82 7.33 7.65 15.65
CA SER A 82 7.17 9.02 15.20
C SER A 82 6.61 9.11 13.77
N THR A 83 5.81 10.13 13.49
CA THR A 83 5.31 10.43 12.15
C THR A 83 6.33 11.23 11.32
N SER A 84 6.02 11.43 10.04
CA SER A 84 6.75 12.30 9.12
C SER A 84 6.57 13.77 9.53
N LYS A 85 7.59 14.58 9.23
CA LYS A 85 7.52 16.04 9.42
C LYS A 85 6.79 16.75 8.27
N ASN A 86 6.69 16.09 7.11
CA ASN A 86 6.20 16.70 5.87
C ASN A 86 4.78 16.26 5.52
N ILE A 87 4.36 15.10 6.00
CA ILE A 87 3.01 14.56 5.76
C ILE A 87 2.42 14.25 7.13
N ASP A 88 1.39 15.01 7.52
CA ASP A 88 0.74 14.86 8.81
C ASP A 88 0.23 13.42 9.02
N GLY A 89 0.50 12.87 10.20
CA GLY A 89 0.11 11.50 10.57
C GLY A 89 0.81 10.35 9.83
N PHE A 90 1.62 10.62 8.79
CA PHE A 90 2.26 9.57 8.00
C PHE A 90 3.40 8.90 8.76
N ILE A 91 3.52 7.58 8.67
CA ILE A 91 4.59 6.77 9.24
C ILE A 91 5.35 6.13 8.09
N HIS A 92 6.63 6.46 7.96
CA HIS A 92 7.47 5.95 6.89
C HIS A 92 7.63 4.41 6.98
N PRO A 93 7.67 3.71 5.82
CA PRO A 93 7.83 2.24 5.78
C PRO A 93 9.00 1.73 6.63
N ASN A 94 10.15 2.39 6.58
CA ASN A 94 11.32 2.00 7.40
C ASN A 94 11.02 1.97 8.90
N LYS A 95 10.18 2.88 9.39
CA LYS A 95 9.79 2.88 10.81
C LYS A 95 8.85 1.71 11.11
N LEU A 96 7.97 1.35 10.18
CA LEU A 96 7.12 0.16 10.34
C LEU A 96 7.98 -1.11 10.33
N PHE A 97 8.89 -1.25 9.38
CA PHE A 97 9.77 -2.42 9.28
C PHE A 97 10.63 -2.62 10.52
N ASN A 98 11.21 -1.56 11.07
CA ASN A 98 12.01 -1.64 12.29
C ASN A 98 11.23 -2.11 13.53
N ASN A 99 9.90 -1.94 13.55
CA ASN A 99 9.06 -2.30 14.68
C ASN A 99 8.21 -3.56 14.42
N PHE A 100 7.98 -3.91 13.16
CA PHE A 100 7.07 -4.97 12.73
C PHE A 100 7.72 -5.80 11.61
N PRO A 101 8.57 -6.79 11.96
CA PRO A 101 9.33 -7.58 10.99
C PRO A 101 8.42 -8.39 10.04
N GLU A 102 7.21 -8.76 10.47
CA GLU A 102 6.22 -9.43 9.60
C GLU A 102 5.81 -8.55 8.41
N LEU A 103 5.71 -7.22 8.60
CA LEU A 103 5.42 -6.30 7.50
C LEU A 103 6.60 -6.17 6.54
N GLN A 104 7.83 -6.26 7.05
CA GLN A 104 9.02 -6.29 6.20
C GLN A 104 9.08 -7.58 5.39
N ALA A 105 8.88 -8.74 6.03
CA ALA A 105 8.85 -10.03 5.35
C ALA A 105 7.77 -10.09 4.25
N TRP A 106 6.58 -9.54 4.52
CA TRP A 106 5.54 -9.37 3.51
C TRP A 106 6.01 -8.48 2.35
N ALA A 107 6.57 -7.31 2.65
CA ALA A 107 7.03 -6.36 1.64
C ALA A 107 8.14 -6.94 0.76
N ASP A 108 9.10 -7.66 1.36
CA ASP A 108 10.20 -8.31 0.66
C ASP A 108 9.68 -9.40 -0.28
N LYS A 109 8.80 -10.29 0.22
CA LYS A 109 8.18 -11.35 -0.60
C LYS A 109 7.48 -10.77 -1.82
N TRP A 110 6.63 -9.78 -1.64
CA TRP A 110 5.86 -9.19 -2.74
C TRP A 110 6.75 -8.35 -3.66
N SER A 111 7.81 -7.75 -3.14
CA SER A 111 8.78 -7.05 -3.97
C SER A 111 9.52 -8.01 -4.91
N THR A 112 9.95 -9.17 -4.39
CA THR A 112 10.56 -10.23 -5.21
C THR A 112 9.56 -10.80 -6.22
N THR A 113 8.33 -11.08 -5.79
CA THR A 113 7.29 -11.68 -6.65
C THR A 113 6.92 -10.78 -7.82
N LEU A 114 6.86 -9.46 -7.60
CA LEU A 114 6.43 -8.49 -8.62
C LEU A 114 7.60 -7.87 -9.39
N GLY A 115 8.84 -8.15 -9.01
CA GLY A 115 10.05 -7.57 -9.60
C GLY A 115 10.15 -6.05 -9.43
N ARG A 116 9.50 -5.49 -8.41
CA ARG A 116 9.44 -4.03 -8.12
C ARG A 116 9.23 -3.82 -6.64
N LYS A 117 9.56 -2.65 -6.10
CA LYS A 117 9.38 -2.39 -4.68
C LYS A 117 7.90 -2.35 -4.29
N VAL A 118 7.56 -2.99 -3.18
CA VAL A 118 6.26 -2.91 -2.52
C VAL A 118 6.47 -2.32 -1.12
N THR A 119 5.76 -1.24 -0.81
CA THR A 119 5.98 -0.48 0.43
C THR A 119 4.69 -0.20 1.18
N PRO A 120 4.56 -0.66 2.45
CA PRO A 120 3.48 -0.23 3.32
C PRO A 120 3.88 1.06 4.05
N GLY A 121 3.14 2.13 3.80
CA GLY A 121 3.16 3.36 4.57
C GLY A 121 1.99 3.43 5.53
N GLY A 122 2.26 3.86 6.76
CA GLY A 122 1.24 3.94 7.81
C GLY A 122 0.67 5.34 7.94
N PHE A 123 -0.56 5.46 8.43
CA PHE A 123 -1.20 6.71 8.81
C PHE A 123 -1.84 6.57 10.18
N GLN A 124 -1.67 7.58 11.02
CA GLN A 124 -2.42 7.71 12.26
C GLN A 124 -3.93 7.81 11.99
N PRO A 125 -4.78 7.51 13.00
CA PRO A 125 -6.23 7.54 12.83
C PRO A 125 -6.73 8.88 12.28
N GLY A 126 -7.54 8.84 11.21
CA GLY A 126 -8.12 10.03 10.58
C GLY A 126 -7.12 10.87 9.78
N LYS A 127 -5.91 10.36 9.52
CA LYS A 127 -4.86 11.09 8.79
C LYS A 127 -4.60 10.56 7.39
N LEU A 128 -5.19 9.44 7.01
CA LEU A 128 -5.08 8.94 5.65
C LEU A 128 -5.85 9.87 4.68
N PRO A 129 -5.19 10.48 3.69
CA PRO A 129 -5.87 11.33 2.72
C PRO A 129 -6.85 10.52 1.87
N SER A 130 -8.08 11.03 1.76
CA SER A 130 -9.05 10.53 0.80
C SER A 130 -8.65 10.96 -0.62
N ASP A 131 -8.48 10.01 -1.51
CA ASP A 131 -8.28 10.24 -2.94
C ASP A 131 -9.12 9.19 -3.70
N PRO A 132 -10.13 9.61 -4.50
CA PRO A 132 -11.00 8.68 -5.21
C PRO A 132 -10.26 7.83 -6.24
N ALA A 133 -9.04 8.21 -6.63
CA ALA A 133 -8.21 7.44 -7.54
C ALA A 133 -7.43 6.31 -6.86
N ASN A 134 -7.43 6.24 -5.52
CA ASN A 134 -6.82 5.13 -4.79
C ASN A 134 -7.63 3.84 -4.96
N VAL A 135 -6.94 2.70 -5.01
CA VAL A 135 -7.61 1.39 -5.05
C VAL A 135 -7.78 0.87 -3.63
N ILE A 136 -9.03 0.74 -3.18
CA ILE A 136 -9.34 0.20 -1.86
C ILE A 136 -9.07 -1.31 -1.83
N VAL A 137 -8.33 -1.74 -0.81
CA VAL A 137 -8.14 -3.16 -0.51
C VAL A 137 -9.37 -3.66 0.24
N LYS A 138 -10.09 -4.61 -0.35
CA LYS A 138 -11.29 -5.23 0.24
C LYS A 138 -10.92 -6.36 1.18
#